data_AF-A0AAW1CUF3-F1
#
_entry.id   AF-A0AAW1CUF3-F1
#
_cell.length_a   1.000
_cell.length_b   1.000
_cell.length_c   1.000
_cell.angle_alpha   90.00
_cell.angle_beta   90.00
_cell.angle_gamma   90.00
#
_symmetry.space_group_name_H-M   'P 1'
#
loop_
_entity.id
_entity.type
_entity.pdbx_description
1 polymer ?
#
loop_
_entity_poly.entity_id
_entity_poly.type
_entity_poly.pdbx_seq_one_letter_code
_entity_poly.pdbx_strand_id
1 'polypeptide(L)'
;MVEFIKKGLIKIGTKLAIMGAELINPEQPCDPLKAGNETRMKFYTNSCRRVKWNVKMGFLNKYRLPAMRLSSILPNGGFIGDLKAVVARVYPILHMSKDSEGKTG
;
A
#
# COMPACT_ATOMS: atom_id res chain seq x y z
N MET A 1 1.55 1.14 -9.30
CA MET A 1 0.36 0.36 -9.70
C MET A 1 -0.03 0.65 -11.14
N VAL A 2 -0.24 1.93 -11.50
CA VAL A 2 -0.52 2.36 -12.88
C VAL A 2 0.45 1.77 -13.90
N GLU A 3 1.76 1.82 -13.64
CA GLU A 3 2.78 1.22 -14.51
C GLU A 3 2.61 -0.30 -14.71
N PHE A 4 2.14 -1.03 -13.70
CA PHE A 4 1.86 -2.46 -13.81
C PHE A 4 0.60 -2.75 -14.63
N ILE A 5 -0.38 -1.84 -14.61
CA ILE A 5 -1.57 -1.92 -15.47
C ILE A 5 -1.17 -1.65 -16.93
N LYS A 6 -0.42 -0.57 -17.19
CA LYS A 6 0.08 -0.23 -18.53
C LYS A 6 0.91 -1.36 -19.15
N LYS A 7 1.75 -2.01 -18.36
CA LYS A 7 2.55 -3.19 -18.78
C LYS A 7 1.74 -4.48 -18.91
N GLY A 8 0.44 -4.46 -18.63
CA GLY A 8 -0.42 -5.65 -18.67
C GLY A 8 -0.12 -6.68 -17.58
N LEU A 9 0.60 -6.33 -16.52
CA LEU A 9 0.88 -7.23 -15.41
C LEU A 9 -0.30 -7.34 -14.43
N ILE A 10 -1.14 -6.30 -14.39
CA ILE A 10 -2.45 -6.27 -13.73
C ILE A 10 -3.49 -6.04 -14.83
N LYS A 11 -4.44 -6.96 -14.94
CA LYS A 11 -5.55 -6.92 -15.90
C LYS A 11 -6.88 -7.17 -15.20
N ILE A 12 -7.99 -6.89 -15.88
CA ILE A 12 -9.33 -7.28 -15.41
C ILE A 12 -9.32 -8.78 -15.05
N GLY A 13 -9.88 -9.12 -13.89
CA GLY A 13 -9.87 -10.48 -13.33
C GLY A 13 -8.63 -10.84 -12.48
N THR A 14 -7.61 -9.99 -12.42
CA THR A 14 -6.43 -10.23 -11.55
C THR A 14 -6.82 -10.10 -10.08
N LYS A 15 -6.61 -11.15 -9.29
CA LYS A 15 -6.81 -11.10 -7.83
C LYS A 15 -5.61 -10.48 -7.14
N LEU A 16 -5.88 -9.49 -6.29
CA LEU A 16 -4.89 -8.81 -5.47
C LEU A 16 -5.23 -8.96 -3.98
N ALA A 17 -4.22 -9.20 -3.16
CA ALA A 17 -4.29 -8.94 -1.73
C ALA A 17 -3.74 -7.54 -1.45
N ILE A 18 -4.45 -6.79 -0.61
CA ILE A 18 -4.21 -5.36 -0.38
C ILE A 18 -4.22 -5.12 1.13
N MET A 19 -3.24 -4.35 1.61
CA MET A 19 -3.16 -3.90 3.00
C MET A 19 -3.22 -2.37 3.05
N GLY A 20 -3.83 -1.83 4.11
CA GLY A 20 -3.90 -0.37 4.33
C GLY A 20 -4.63 0.38 3.20
N ALA A 21 -5.66 -0.23 2.62
CA ALA A 21 -6.51 0.48 1.66
C ALA A 21 -7.35 1.53 2.40
N GLU A 22 -7.50 2.69 1.77
CA GLU A 22 -8.22 3.84 2.33
C GLU A 22 -9.42 4.17 1.46
N LEU A 23 -10.54 4.54 2.09
CA LEU A 23 -11.67 5.14 1.40
C LEU A 23 -11.46 6.64 1.33
N ILE A 24 -11.49 7.19 0.12
CA ILE A 24 -11.26 8.61 -0.17
C ILE A 24 -12.59 9.25 -0.57
N ASN A 25 -12.83 10.45 -0.06
CA ASN A 25 -14.06 11.24 -0.25
C ASN A 25 -15.35 10.47 0.04
N PRO A 26 -15.51 9.85 1.23
CA PRO A 26 -16.81 9.37 1.65
C PRO A 26 -17.69 10.54 2.07
N GLU A 27 -18.81 10.77 1.39
CA GLU A 27 -19.79 11.78 1.82
C GLU A 27 -20.55 11.31 3.07
N GLN A 28 -21.11 10.09 3.01
CA GLN A 28 -21.88 9.46 4.07
C GLN A 28 -21.86 7.94 3.93
N PRO A 29 -22.17 7.17 5.00
CA PRO A 29 -22.43 5.74 4.87
C PRO A 29 -23.50 5.49 3.82
N CYS A 30 -23.21 4.62 2.86
CA CYS A 30 -24.12 4.33 1.74
C CYS A 30 -24.13 2.84 1.41
N ASP A 31 -25.19 2.42 0.70
CA ASP A 31 -25.22 1.12 0.05
C ASP A 31 -24.11 1.07 -1.02
N PRO A 32 -23.34 -0.03 -1.15
CA PRO A 32 -22.28 -0.15 -2.14
C PRO A 32 -22.71 0.17 -3.58
N LEU A 33 -23.96 -0.10 -3.95
CA LEU A 33 -24.50 0.19 -5.28
C LEU A 33 -24.93 1.67 -5.45
N LYS A 34 -24.97 2.43 -4.36
CA LYS A 34 -25.33 3.85 -4.30
C LYS A 34 -24.14 4.76 -4.00
N ALA A 35 -22.92 4.23 -4.03
CA ALA A 35 -21.71 5.02 -3.76
C ALA A 35 -21.57 6.16 -4.79
N GLY A 36 -21.23 7.35 -4.29
CA GLY A 36 -21.09 8.56 -5.11
C GLY A 36 -19.93 8.48 -6.10
N ASN A 37 -20.01 9.29 -7.16
CA ASN A 37 -19.00 9.33 -8.22
C ASN A 37 -17.63 9.83 -7.75
N GLU A 38 -17.51 10.45 -6.58
CA GLU A 38 -16.21 10.91 -6.04
C GLU A 38 -15.60 9.92 -5.05
N THR A 39 -16.38 8.95 -4.57
CA THR A 39 -15.90 7.94 -3.62
C THR A 39 -14.95 6.98 -4.32
N ARG A 40 -13.72 6.85 -3.79
CA ARG A 40 -12.67 6.01 -4.37
C ARG A 40 -11.99 5.19 -3.31
N MET A 41 -11.52 4.01 -3.68
CA MET A 41 -10.63 3.22 -2.85
C MET A 41 -9.18 3.44 -3.29
N LYS A 42 -8.35 3.95 -2.39
CA LYS A 42 -6.94 4.21 -2.63
C LYS A 42 -6.11 3.00 -2.24
N PHE A 43 -5.20 2.63 -3.12
CA PHE A 43 -4.28 1.51 -2.94
C PHE A 43 -2.83 1.98 -3.00
N TYR A 44 -2.03 1.49 -2.06
CA TYR A 44 -0.59 1.66 -2.08
C TYR A 44 0.06 0.50 -2.81
N THR A 45 0.88 0.78 -3.83
CA THR A 45 1.51 -0.24 -4.66
C THR A 45 2.38 -1.17 -3.83
N ASN A 46 3.12 -0.62 -2.87
CA ASN A 46 3.94 -1.37 -1.93
C ASN A 46 3.09 -2.31 -1.07
N SER A 47 1.83 -1.98 -0.78
CA SER A 47 0.93 -2.81 0.01
C SER A 47 -0.02 -3.71 -0.81
N CYS A 48 0.27 -3.91 -2.10
CA CYS A 48 -0.53 -4.78 -2.99
C CYS A 48 0.28 -5.97 -3.51
N ARG A 49 -0.33 -7.15 -3.59
CA ARG A 49 0.29 -8.36 -4.15
C ARG A 49 -0.69 -9.17 -4.98
N ARG A 50 -0.22 -9.69 -6.12
CA ARG A 50 -1.00 -10.67 -6.90
C ARG A 50 -1.09 -11.97 -6.13
N VAL A 51 -2.30 -12.51 -6.02
CA VAL A 51 -2.56 -13.80 -5.36
C VAL A 51 -2.99 -14.85 -6.38
N LYS A 52 -3.03 -16.12 -5.95
CA LYS A 52 -3.51 -17.22 -6.80
C LYS A 52 -4.98 -17.00 -7.18
N TRP A 53 -5.36 -17.50 -8.35
CA TRP A 53 -6.70 -17.34 -8.91
C TRP A 53 -7.81 -17.95 -8.02
N ASN A 54 -7.49 -18.98 -7.24
CA ASN A 54 -8.43 -19.68 -6.36
C ASN A 54 -8.52 -19.08 -4.94
N VAL A 55 -7.82 -17.99 -4.65
CA VAL A 55 -7.95 -17.30 -3.35
C VAL A 55 -9.37 -16.72 -3.22
N LYS A 56 -10.01 -16.96 -2.06
CA LYS A 56 -11.35 -16.43 -1.74
C LYS A 56 -11.30 -14.90 -1.69
N MET A 57 -12.30 -14.26 -2.31
CA MET A 57 -12.46 -12.80 -2.26
C MET A 57 -12.99 -12.34 -0.89
N GLY A 58 -12.79 -11.07 -0.58
CA GLY A 58 -13.17 -10.46 0.70
C GLY A 58 -11.96 -10.26 1.63
N PHE A 59 -12.23 -10.13 2.92
CA PHE A 59 -11.19 -9.93 3.92
C PHE A 59 -10.26 -11.15 4.02
N LEU A 60 -8.96 -10.88 4.00
CA LEU A 60 -7.91 -11.89 4.12
C LEU A 60 -7.21 -11.74 5.47
N ASN A 61 -6.94 -12.86 6.13
CA ASN A 61 -6.09 -12.86 7.30
C ASN A 61 -4.63 -12.56 6.89
N LYS A 62 -4.09 -11.45 7.42
CA LYS A 62 -2.73 -10.95 7.10
C LYS A 62 -1.63 -11.99 7.26
N TYR A 63 -1.77 -12.94 8.20
CA TYR A 63 -0.79 -14.00 8.44
C TYR A 63 -0.60 -14.94 7.24
N ARG A 64 -1.45 -14.84 6.21
CA ARG A 64 -1.35 -15.63 4.97
C ARG A 64 -0.53 -14.98 3.86
N LEU A 65 -0.08 -13.74 4.04
CA LEU A 65 0.73 -13.05 3.03
C LEU A 65 2.21 -13.05 3.42
N PRO A 66 3.12 -13.31 2.47
CA PRO A 66 4.54 -13.17 2.73
C PRO A 66 4.89 -11.68 2.88
N ALA A 67 5.64 -11.37 3.95
CA ALA A 67 6.21 -10.05 4.18
C ALA A 67 7.07 -9.59 2.98
N MET A 68 7.12 -8.28 2.74
CA MET A 68 7.91 -7.74 1.65
C MET A 68 9.42 -7.86 1.91
N ARG A 69 10.18 -7.97 0.83
CA ARG A 69 11.63 -7.74 0.85
C ARG A 69 11.93 -6.27 0.59
N LEU A 70 12.94 -5.72 1.25
CA LEU A 70 13.42 -4.34 1.03
C LEU A 70 13.67 -4.05 -0.46
N SER A 71 14.26 -4.99 -1.20
CA SER A 71 14.55 -4.87 -2.63
C SER A 71 13.33 -4.76 -3.54
N SER A 72 12.12 -5.06 -3.02
CA SER A 72 10.87 -4.96 -3.78
C SER A 72 10.09 -3.67 -3.54
N ILE A 73 10.57 -2.81 -2.63
CA ILE A 73 9.94 -1.54 -2.33
C ILE A 73 10.14 -0.57 -3.50
N LEU A 74 9.05 0.04 -3.93
CA LEU A 74 9.07 1.09 -4.94
C LEU A 74 9.11 2.46 -4.23
N PRO A 75 10.00 3.39 -4.63
CA PRO A 75 10.10 4.73 -4.03
C PRO A 75 8.77 5.48 -4.02
N ASN A 76 8.04 5.47 -5.14
CA ASN A 76 6.73 6.09 -5.28
C ASN A 76 5.58 5.09 -5.05
N GLY A 77 5.85 3.98 -4.36
CA GLY A 77 4.89 2.91 -4.12
C GLY A 77 3.93 3.16 -2.95
N GLY A 78 4.21 4.18 -2.14
CA GLY A 78 3.44 4.56 -0.96
C GLY A 78 3.64 3.61 0.22
N PHE A 79 2.66 3.59 1.13
CA PHE A 79 2.71 2.85 2.40
C PHE A 79 3.13 1.39 2.25
N ILE A 80 3.95 0.93 3.20
CA ILE A 80 4.49 -0.42 3.31
C ILE A 80 3.80 -1.10 4.51
N GLY A 81 2.82 -1.96 4.23
CA GLY A 81 2.04 -2.61 5.30
C GLY A 81 2.74 -3.72 6.07
N ASP A 82 3.71 -4.40 5.44
CA ASP A 82 4.52 -5.43 6.10
C ASP A 82 5.90 -5.54 5.43
N LEU A 83 6.96 -5.65 6.24
CA LEU A 83 8.35 -5.68 5.80
C LEU A 83 9.13 -6.66 6.68
N LYS A 84 9.83 -7.60 6.02
CA LYS A 84 10.80 -8.47 6.70
C LYS A 84 12.21 -7.97 6.41
N ALA A 85 12.89 -7.53 7.47
CA ALA A 85 14.26 -7.05 7.43
C ALA A 85 15.01 -7.51 8.68
N VAL A 86 16.34 -7.37 8.65
CA VAL A 86 17.23 -7.62 9.79
C VAL A 86 17.86 -6.28 10.18
N VAL A 87 17.95 -6.00 11.48
CA VAL A 87 18.65 -4.82 11.99
C VAL A 87 20.15 -5.04 11.78
N ALA A 88 20.71 -4.37 10.77
CA ALA A 88 22.15 -4.49 10.48
C ALA A 88 23.00 -3.68 11.47
N ARG A 89 22.53 -2.49 11.87
CA ARG A 89 23.21 -1.56 12.79
C ARG A 89 22.17 -0.74 13.54
N VAL A 90 22.50 -0.38 14.78
CA VAL A 90 21.76 0.59 15.60
C VAL A 90 22.67 1.80 15.79
N TYR A 91 22.19 2.99 15.42
CA TYR A 91 22.95 4.24 15.54
C TYR A 91 22.52 5.02 16.80
N PRO A 92 23.38 5.90 17.34
CA PRO A 92 23.00 6.80 18.44
C PRO A 92 21.82 7.71 18.08
N ILE A 93 21.11 8.19 19.09
CA ILE A 93 20.01 9.15 18.92
C ILE A 93 20.58 10.45 18.35
N LEU A 94 19.91 10.99 17.33
CA LEU A 94 20.23 12.30 16.73
C LEU A 94 19.08 13.27 17.02
N HIS A 95 19.43 14.53 17.33
CA HIS A 95 18.48 15.63 17.44
C HIS A 95 18.53 16.43 16.14
N MET A 96 17.37 16.69 15.55
CA MET A 96 17.23 17.38 14.27
C MET A 96 16.42 18.65 14.47
N SER A 97 16.94 19.80 14.07
CA SER A 97 16.21 21.07 14.10
C SER A 97 15.97 21.58 12.69
N LYS A 98 14.84 22.25 12.49
CA LYS A 98 14.56 23.00 11.26
C LYS A 98 14.70 24.47 11.57
N ASP A 99 15.52 25.17 10.80
CA ASP A 99 15.56 26.62 10.88
C ASP A 99 14.33 27.25 10.20
N SER A 100 14.20 28.57 10.33
CA SER A 100 13.13 29.34 9.67
C SER A 100 13.19 29.28 8.14
N GLU A 101 14.33 28.90 7.56
CA GLU A 101 14.52 28.70 6.11
C GLU A 101 14.19 27.26 5.67
N GLY A 102 13.83 26.38 6.60
CA GLY A 102 13.51 24.98 6.33
C GLY A 102 14.72 24.07 6.16
N LYS A 103 15.95 24.56 6.40
CA LYS A 103 17.14 23.71 6.41
C LYS A 103 17.16 22.85 7.64
N THR A 104 17.67 21.64 7.47
CA THR A 104 17.71 20.62 8.51
C THR A 104 19.13 20.54 9.04
N GLY A 105 19.32 20.86 10.33
CA GLY A 105 20.59 20.81 11.06
C GLY A 105 20.64 19.66 12.06
#